data_AF-A0A3P1XEK2-F1
#
_entry.id   AF-A0A3P1XEK2-F1
#
_cell.length_a   1.000
_cell.length_b   1.000
_cell.length_c   1.000
_cell.angle_alpha   90.00
_cell.angle_beta   90.00
_cell.angle_gamma   90.00
#
_symmetry.space_group_name_H-M   'P 1'
#
loop_
_entity.id
_entity.type
_entity.pdbx_description
1 polymer ?
#
loop_
_entity_poly.entity_id
_entity_poly.type
_entity_poly.pdbx_seq_one_letter_code
_entity_poly.pdbx_strand_id
1 'polypeptide(L)'
;YEEAFLQDNPIGIAESMAMEVLLGGLHFSPYQFIEQIIDNEFANEVPAELSGKLSLLLLEHKEVKDTFDRYHPGDDFDEKPEYDRLYTELTGTIATVMEEHDLLKDILR
;
A
#
# COMPACT_ATOMS: atom_id res chain seq x y z
N TYR A 1 -6.73 -19.92 16.46
CA TYR A 1 -6.35 -21.34 16.31
C TYR A 1 -6.97 -22.20 17.42
N GLU A 2 -6.56 -22.03 18.68
CA GLU A 2 -7.03 -22.85 19.81
C GLU A 2 -8.56 -22.86 19.96
N GLU A 3 -9.21 -21.68 19.85
CA GLU A 3 -10.67 -21.58 19.89
C GLU A 3 -11.37 -22.36 18.74
N ALA A 4 -10.83 -22.32 17.52
CA ALA A 4 -11.38 -23.04 16.38
C ALA A 4 -11.15 -24.56 16.49
N PHE A 5 -10.00 -24.97 17.01
CA PHE A 5 -9.70 -26.38 17.29
C PHE A 5 -10.63 -26.96 18.37
N LEU A 6 -10.92 -26.19 19.42
CA LEU A 6 -11.87 -26.58 20.48
C LEU A 6 -13.33 -26.68 19.99
N GLN A 7 -13.64 -26.17 18.80
CA GLN A 7 -14.93 -26.31 18.13
C GLN A 7 -14.99 -27.55 17.19
N ASP A 8 -14.10 -28.53 17.37
CA ASP A 8 -13.98 -29.75 16.55
C ASP A 8 -13.70 -29.50 15.06
N ASN A 9 -13.15 -28.33 14.71
CA ASN A 9 -12.69 -28.09 13.35
C ASN A 9 -11.43 -28.94 13.05
N PRO A 10 -11.31 -29.53 11.85
CA PRO A 10 -10.05 -30.14 11.41
C PRO A 10 -8.89 -29.16 11.52
N ILE A 11 -7.69 -29.65 11.82
CA ILE A 11 -6.49 -28.81 12.03
C ILE A 11 -6.30 -27.78 10.91
N GLY A 12 -6.39 -28.21 9.64
CA GLY A 12 -6.24 -27.29 8.50
C GLY A 12 -7.30 -26.18 8.44
N ILE A 13 -8.52 -26.45 8.91
CA ILE A 13 -9.58 -25.42 9.01
C ILE A 13 -9.28 -24.46 10.17
N ALA A 14 -8.86 -24.99 11.33
CA ALA A 14 -8.46 -24.16 12.46
C ALA A 14 -7.24 -23.27 12.15
N GLU A 15 -6.29 -23.74 11.32
CA GLU A 15 -5.17 -22.97 10.80
C GLU A 15 -5.65 -21.87 9.84
N SER A 16 -6.51 -22.19 8.88
CA SER A 16 -7.08 -21.22 7.94
C SER A 16 -7.82 -20.09 8.67
N MET A 17 -8.68 -20.44 9.62
CA MET A 17 -9.41 -19.44 10.42
C MET A 17 -8.46 -18.58 11.25
N ALA A 18 -7.38 -19.15 11.79
CA ALA A 18 -6.38 -18.39 12.50
C ALA A 18 -5.62 -17.42 11.58
N MET A 19 -5.35 -17.84 10.34
CA MET A 19 -4.70 -17.02 9.33
C MET A 19 -5.59 -15.86 8.89
N GLU A 20 -6.89 -16.10 8.67
CA GLU A 20 -7.86 -15.03 8.36
C GLU A 20 -7.89 -13.96 9.47
N VAL A 21 -7.88 -14.39 10.74
CA VAL A 21 -7.81 -13.44 11.86
C VAL A 21 -6.47 -12.71 11.91
N LEU A 22 -5.36 -13.40 11.61
CA LEU A 22 -4.01 -12.81 11.64
C LEU A 22 -3.81 -11.76 10.54
N LEU A 23 -4.39 -11.99 9.36
CA LEU A 23 -4.27 -11.12 8.20
C LEU A 23 -5.38 -10.06 8.10
N GLY A 24 -6.40 -10.15 8.96
CA GLY A 24 -7.51 -9.20 8.97
C GLY A 24 -7.04 -7.75 9.15
N GLY A 25 -7.38 -6.90 8.18
CA GLY A 25 -6.97 -5.50 8.08
C GLY A 25 -5.58 -5.27 7.51
N LEU A 26 -4.89 -6.33 7.04
CA LEU A 26 -3.52 -6.27 6.52
C LEU A 26 -3.40 -6.64 5.04
N HIS A 27 -4.50 -6.93 4.31
CA HIS A 27 -4.38 -7.28 2.89
C HIS A 27 -4.01 -6.08 2.01
N PHE A 28 -4.32 -4.86 2.46
CA PHE A 28 -3.91 -3.65 1.76
C PHE A 28 -2.55 -3.15 2.27
N SER A 29 -1.60 -2.99 1.36
CA SER A 29 -0.27 -2.46 1.65
C SER A 29 -0.08 -1.08 1.01
N PRO A 30 -0.04 0.01 1.80
CA PRO A 30 0.27 1.34 1.29
C PRO A 30 1.62 1.41 0.56
N TYR A 31 2.61 0.64 1.03
CA TYR A 31 3.92 0.53 0.38
C TYR A 31 3.79 -0.02 -1.05
N GLN A 32 3.16 -1.19 -1.20
CA GLN A 32 3.03 -1.84 -2.51
C GLN A 32 2.17 -1.01 -3.45
N PHE A 33 1.16 -0.31 -2.91
CA PHE A 33 0.31 0.57 -3.69
C PHE A 33 1.08 1.76 -4.28
N ILE A 34 1.95 2.41 -3.48
CA ILE A 34 2.81 3.49 -3.98
C ILE A 34 3.83 2.94 -4.99
N GLU A 35 4.47 1.81 -4.69
CA GLU A 35 5.46 1.18 -5.57
C GLU A 35 4.86 0.87 -6.94
N GLN A 36 3.63 0.32 -6.97
CA GLN A 36 2.88 0.09 -8.20
C GLN A 36 2.60 1.38 -8.98
N ILE A 37 2.20 2.47 -8.30
CA ILE A 37 1.98 3.77 -8.97
C ILE A 37 3.27 4.29 -9.58
N ILE A 38 4.40 4.21 -8.87
CA ILE A 38 5.70 4.63 -9.38
C ILE A 38 6.08 3.84 -10.63
N ASP A 39 5.96 2.51 -10.56
CA ASP A 39 6.32 1.61 -11.66
C ASP A 39 5.44 1.82 -12.90
N ASN A 40 4.17 2.19 -12.71
CA ASN A 40 3.23 2.38 -13.82
C ASN A 40 3.27 3.79 -14.42
N GLU A 41 3.24 4.82 -13.56
CA GLU A 41 3.02 6.20 -13.98
C GLU A 41 4.33 6.98 -14.13
N PHE A 42 5.38 6.58 -13.41
CA PHE A 42 6.64 7.31 -13.32
C PHE A 42 7.86 6.54 -13.83
N ALA A 43 7.66 5.41 -14.53
CA ALA A 43 8.75 4.57 -15.05
C ALA A 43 9.75 5.30 -15.98
N ASN A 44 9.35 6.41 -16.61
CA ASN A 44 10.24 7.23 -17.43
C ASN A 44 11.13 8.19 -16.61
N GLU A 45 10.77 8.43 -15.36
CA GLU A 45 11.41 9.39 -14.45
C GLU A 45 12.17 8.68 -13.33
N VAL A 46 11.65 7.53 -12.88
CA VAL A 46 12.16 6.73 -11.76
C VAL A 46 12.63 5.38 -12.29
N PRO A 47 13.95 5.07 -12.21
CA PRO A 47 14.45 3.73 -12.45
C PRO A 47 13.79 2.71 -11.51
N ALA A 48 13.45 1.52 -12.03
CA ALA A 48 12.76 0.47 -11.28
C ALA A 48 13.50 0.09 -9.99
N GLU A 49 14.84 0.14 -10.00
CA GLU A 49 15.68 -0.17 -8.83
C GLU A 49 15.51 0.83 -7.68
N LEU A 50 14.96 2.02 -7.94
CA LEU A 50 14.72 3.07 -6.96
C LEU A 50 13.26 3.16 -6.51
N SER A 51 12.34 2.46 -7.18
CA SER A 51 10.90 2.53 -6.88
C SER A 51 10.58 2.20 -5.42
N GLY A 52 11.14 1.11 -4.89
CA GLY A 52 10.95 0.75 -3.48
C GLY A 52 11.55 1.76 -2.50
N LYS A 53 12.72 2.33 -2.80
CA LYS A 53 13.35 3.37 -1.96
C LYS A 53 12.51 4.65 -1.94
N LEU A 54 12.01 5.07 -3.10
CA LEU A 54 11.14 6.24 -3.22
C LEU A 54 9.79 6.00 -2.53
N SER A 55 9.23 4.79 -2.64
CA SER A 55 7.99 4.41 -1.95
C SER A 55 8.10 4.56 -0.44
N LEU A 56 9.21 4.11 0.15
CA LEU A 56 9.47 4.28 1.58
C LEU A 56 9.55 5.76 1.99
N LEU A 57 10.21 6.60 1.19
CA LEU A 57 10.29 8.04 1.47
C LEU A 57 8.91 8.70 1.37
N LEU A 58 8.17 8.44 0.30
CA LEU A 58 6.81 8.97 0.10
C LEU A 58 5.86 8.60 1.24
N LEU A 59 5.98 7.39 1.79
CA LEU A 59 5.22 6.98 2.98
C LEU A 59 5.49 7.84 4.22
N GLU A 60 6.60 8.59 4.28
CA GLU A 60 6.89 9.48 5.40
C GLU A 60 6.22 10.85 5.25
N HIS A 61 5.86 11.26 4.02
CA HIS A 61 5.26 12.56 3.71
C HIS A 61 3.81 12.67 4.19
N LYS A 62 3.46 13.85 4.70
CA LYS A 62 2.16 14.11 5.32
C LYS A 62 1.05 14.06 4.28
N GLU A 63 1.28 14.62 3.11
CA GLU A 63 0.34 14.69 1.99
C GLU A 63 -0.08 13.30 1.53
N VAL A 64 0.88 12.36 1.47
CA VAL A 64 0.64 10.96 1.12
C VAL A 64 -0.18 10.26 2.22
N LYS A 65 0.18 10.45 3.49
CA LYS A 65 -0.57 9.90 4.65
C LYS A 65 -2.00 10.43 4.69
N ASP A 66 -2.16 11.74 4.58
CA ASP A 66 -3.47 12.41 4.57
C ASP A 66 -4.34 11.88 3.42
N THR A 67 -3.74 11.53 2.27
CA THR A 67 -4.45 10.93 1.15
C THR A 67 -4.96 9.54 1.51
N PHE A 68 -4.14 8.63 2.05
CA PHE A 68 -4.63 7.32 2.51
C PHE A 68 -5.73 7.43 3.58
N ASP A 69 -5.57 8.37 4.53
CA ASP A 69 -6.52 8.60 5.62
C ASP A 69 -7.91 9.04 5.13
N ARG A 70 -8.03 9.59 3.91
CA ARG A 70 -9.36 9.89 3.32
C ARG A 70 -10.11 8.63 2.88
N TYR A 71 -9.40 7.56 2.55
CA TYR A 71 -9.98 6.36 1.93
C TYR A 71 -10.11 5.18 2.90
N HIS A 72 -9.28 5.11 3.95
CA HIS A 72 -9.26 4.01 4.93
C HIS A 72 -9.24 2.63 4.25
N PRO A 73 -8.23 2.34 3.40
CA PRO A 73 -8.19 1.07 2.68
C PRO A 73 -8.06 -0.12 3.64
N GLY A 74 -8.72 -1.22 3.28
CA GLY A 74 -8.79 -2.47 4.05
C GLY A 74 -8.82 -3.69 3.14
N ASP A 75 -9.28 -4.83 3.66
CA ASP A 75 -9.02 -6.14 3.04
C ASP A 75 -9.65 -6.38 1.68
N ASP A 76 -10.75 -5.70 1.37
CA ASP A 76 -11.54 -5.80 0.15
C ASP A 76 -11.47 -4.51 -0.69
N PHE A 77 -10.47 -3.66 -0.45
CA PHE A 77 -10.42 -2.32 -1.01
C PHE A 77 -10.18 -2.30 -2.53
N ASP A 78 -9.46 -3.28 -3.05
CA ASP A 78 -9.18 -3.44 -4.49
C ASP A 78 -10.41 -3.81 -5.34
N GLU A 79 -11.46 -4.32 -4.70
CA GLU A 79 -12.75 -4.56 -5.35
C GLU A 79 -13.66 -3.31 -5.38
N LYS A 80 -13.26 -2.22 -4.74
CA LYS A 80 -14.08 -1.01 -4.56
C LYS A 80 -13.76 0.08 -5.58
N PRO A 81 -14.76 0.86 -6.05
CA PRO A 81 -14.51 2.01 -6.92
C PRO A 81 -13.58 3.07 -6.31
N GLU A 82 -13.47 3.10 -4.98
CA GLU A 82 -12.54 3.93 -4.23
C GLU A 82 -11.07 3.62 -4.54
N TYR A 83 -10.74 2.41 -5.01
CA TYR A 83 -9.40 2.03 -5.43
C TYR A 83 -8.90 2.94 -6.55
N ASP A 84 -9.67 3.07 -7.64
CA ASP A 84 -9.29 3.88 -8.81
C ASP A 84 -9.15 5.37 -8.44
N ARG A 85 -9.98 5.84 -7.51
CA ARG A 85 -9.93 7.22 -6.99
C ARG A 85 -8.68 7.44 -6.17
N LEU A 86 -8.37 6.55 -5.24
CA LEU A 86 -7.14 6.60 -4.44
C LEU A 86 -5.91 6.55 -5.35
N TYR A 87 -5.90 5.66 -6.35
CA TYR A 87 -4.82 5.55 -7.32
C TYR A 87 -4.58 6.89 -8.02
N THR A 88 -5.63 7.47 -8.60
CA THR A 88 -5.54 8.75 -9.33
C THR A 88 -5.08 9.90 -8.43
N GLU A 89 -5.62 9.99 -7.22
CA GLU A 89 -5.29 11.06 -6.28
C GLU A 89 -3.86 10.93 -5.73
N LEU A 90 -3.40 9.70 -5.46
CA LEU A 90 -2.02 9.46 -5.07
C LEU A 90 -1.04 9.73 -6.20
N THR A 91 -1.35 9.39 -7.45
CA THR A 91 -0.49 9.76 -8.59
C THR A 91 -0.25 11.27 -8.64
N GLY A 92 -1.31 12.07 -8.48
CA GLY A 92 -1.17 13.53 -8.41
C GLY A 92 -0.38 14.00 -7.18
N THR A 93 -0.67 13.43 -6.01
CA THR A 93 0.02 13.76 -4.75
C THR A 93 1.52 13.46 -4.83
N ILE A 94 1.88 12.30 -5.37
CA ILE A 94 3.27 11.85 -5.53
C ILE A 94 4.02 12.81 -6.46
N ALA A 95 3.43 13.18 -7.60
CA ALA A 95 4.03 14.15 -8.52
C ALA A 95 4.33 15.49 -7.81
N THR A 96 3.37 16.03 -7.05
CA THR A 96 3.56 17.27 -6.29
C THR A 96 4.65 17.14 -5.22
N VAL A 97 4.63 16.09 -4.42
CA VAL A 97 5.62 15.87 -3.35
C VAL A 97 7.02 15.69 -3.92
N MET A 98 7.17 14.96 -5.03
CA MET A 98 8.46 14.80 -5.71
C MET A 98 9.04 16.12 -6.20
N GLU A 99 8.20 17.02 -6.72
CA GLU A 99 8.60 18.34 -7.21
C GLU A 99 8.96 19.28 -6.04
N GLU A 100 8.11 19.40 -5.03
CA GLU A 100 8.29 20.34 -3.92
C GLU A 100 9.49 20.01 -3.01
N HIS A 101 9.82 18.73 -2.89
CA HIS A 101 10.89 18.24 -2.02
C HIS A 101 12.15 17.76 -2.76
N ASP A 102 12.22 17.93 -4.09
CA ASP A 102 13.38 17.53 -4.90
C ASP A 102 13.77 16.05 -4.70
N LEU A 103 12.80 15.16 -4.39
CA LEU A 103 13.07 13.80 -3.90
C LEU A 103 13.90 12.95 -4.86
N LEU A 104 13.73 13.15 -6.17
CA LEU A 104 14.53 12.45 -7.19
C LEU A 104 16.03 12.76 -7.05
N LYS A 105 16.39 13.99 -6.72
CA LYS A 105 17.80 14.37 -6.52
C LYS A 105 18.37 13.72 -5.26
N ASP A 106 17.56 13.54 -4.23
CA ASP A 106 17.99 12.95 -2.96
C ASP A 106 18.17 11.43 -3.06
N ILE A 107 17.34 10.74 -3.84
CA ILE A 107 17.48 9.28 -4.00
C ILE A 107 18.59 8.87 -4.97
N LEU A 108 18.95 9.76 -5.92
CA LEU A 108 19.98 9.55 -6.96
C LEU A 108 21.41 9.91 -6.51
N ARG A 109 21.57 10.49 -5.32
CA ARG A 109 22.87 10.77 -4.68
C ARG A 109 23.40 9.57 -3.90
#